data_AF-A0A1X2GZS6-F1
#
_entry.id   AF-A0A1X2GZS6-F1
#
_cell.length_a   1.000
_cell.length_b   1.000
_cell.length_c   1.000
_cell.angle_alpha   90.00
_cell.angle_beta   90.00
_cell.angle_gamma   90.00
#
_symmetry.space_group_name_H-M   'P 1'
#
loop_
_entity.id
_entity.type
_entity.pdbx_description
1 polymer ?
#
loop_
_entity_poly.entity_id
_entity_poly.type
_entity_poly.pdbx_seq_one_letter_code
_entity_poly.pdbx_strand_id
1 'polypeptide(L)'
;MKRVIQLFSKNKESEDTWEKFDQALRNIIVWTVDDNAHRYEHFATHLRALKRPIIQSLTTERTRLSKTAFELLQTLAQTMQREYEPLHEMFGLTLVKLFARTNKVQLQRARTCYTHLIDHAKLTKSIPSLCALLKKGTEPNKAVRHGVAGCLEHIIVVNDPQDLKPYLTHLTTAIRQAATDSSPDVRAAIRACFQAYSQKHPDHCARY
;
A
#
# COMPACT_ATOMS: atom_id res chain seq x y z
N MET A 1 22.49 -7.34 -4.49
CA MET A 1 21.48 -8.07 -3.68
C MET A 1 21.46 -9.60 -3.84
N LYS A 2 22.31 -10.24 -4.66
CA LYS A 2 22.29 -11.71 -4.88
C LYS A 2 22.38 -12.55 -3.59
N ARG A 3 23.24 -12.16 -2.63
CA ARG A 3 23.37 -12.85 -1.33
C ARG A 3 22.07 -12.81 -0.51
N VAL A 4 21.35 -11.68 -0.54
CA VAL A 4 20.05 -11.55 0.14
C VAL A 4 19.00 -12.47 -0.48
N ILE A 5 18.94 -12.50 -1.81
CA ILE A 5 18.04 -13.42 -2.54
C ILE A 5 18.36 -14.87 -2.16
N GLN A 6 19.64 -15.24 -2.15
CA GLN A 6 20.07 -16.60 -1.79
C GLN A 6 19.74 -16.95 -0.34
N LEU A 7 19.86 -16.01 0.60
CA LEU A 7 19.48 -16.21 2.00
C LEU A 7 18.00 -16.59 2.12
N PHE A 8 17.11 -15.81 1.48
CA PHE A 8 15.67 -16.07 1.53
C PHE A 8 15.25 -17.29 0.71
N SER A 9 15.98 -17.64 -0.36
CA SER A 9 15.64 -18.81 -1.18
C SER A 9 16.03 -20.14 -0.51
N LYS A 10 17.10 -20.15 0.30
CA LYS A 10 17.63 -21.36 0.94
C LYS A 10 17.07 -21.64 2.33
N ASN A 11 16.46 -20.64 2.97
CA ASN A 11 16.04 -20.75 4.37
C ASN A 11 14.56 -20.43 4.51
N LYS A 12 13.90 -21.07 5.47
CA LYS A 12 12.57 -20.69 5.96
C LYS A 12 12.72 -19.89 7.25
N GLU A 13 11.71 -19.10 7.58
CA GLU A 13 11.67 -18.35 8.83
C GLU A 13 11.55 -19.31 10.03
N SER A 14 12.55 -19.30 10.90
CA SER A 14 12.65 -20.07 12.15
C SER A 14 13.36 -19.23 13.22
N GLU A 15 13.48 -19.76 14.44
CA GLU A 15 14.24 -19.10 15.53
C GLU A 15 15.69 -18.79 15.12
N ASP A 16 16.33 -19.64 14.30
CA ASP A 16 17.73 -19.49 13.91
C ASP A 16 17.96 -18.57 12.68
N THR A 17 16.90 -18.17 11.98
CA THR A 17 17.00 -17.49 10.68
C THR A 17 16.34 -16.13 10.63
N TRP A 18 15.36 -15.85 11.48
CA TRP A 18 14.57 -14.62 11.40
C TRP A 18 15.43 -13.35 11.61
N GLU A 19 16.48 -13.42 12.44
CA GLU A 19 17.39 -12.29 12.65
C GLU A 19 18.22 -11.99 11.39
N LYS A 20 18.61 -13.02 10.64
CA LYS A 20 19.31 -12.87 9.37
C LYS A 20 18.39 -12.24 8.33
N PHE A 21 17.10 -12.59 8.34
CA PHE A 21 16.10 -11.95 7.48
C PHE A 21 15.91 -10.47 7.86
N ASP A 22 15.82 -10.16 9.15
CA ASP A 22 15.71 -8.79 9.65
C ASP A 22 16.91 -7.95 9.19
N GLN A 23 18.13 -8.45 9.41
CA GLN A 23 19.35 -7.78 8.98
C GLN A 23 19.41 -7.63 7.45
N ALA A 24 18.96 -8.62 6.69
CA ALA A 24 18.95 -8.54 5.24
C ALA A 24 18.00 -7.45 4.72
N LEU A 25 16.83 -7.27 5.34
CA LEU A 25 15.92 -6.16 5.01
C LEU A 25 16.49 -4.81 5.42
N ARG A 26 17.12 -4.71 6.61
CA ARG A 26 17.86 -3.51 7.06
C ARG A 26 18.96 -3.10 6.08
N ASN A 27 19.70 -4.08 5.56
CA ASN A 27 20.74 -3.79 4.57
C ASN A 27 20.14 -3.19 3.28
N ILE A 28 18.96 -3.64 2.83
CA ILE A 28 18.30 -3.03 1.66
C ILE A 28 17.87 -1.60 1.96
N ILE A 29 17.37 -1.31 3.16
CA ILE A 29 17.04 0.05 3.61
C ILE A 29 18.29 0.93 3.51
N VAL A 30 19.39 0.53 4.15
CA VAL A 30 20.67 1.25 4.15
C VAL A 30 21.17 1.48 2.72
N TRP A 31 21.22 0.44 1.89
CA TRP A 31 21.65 0.58 0.49
C TRP A 31 20.75 1.54 -0.30
N THR A 32 19.45 1.56 -0.02
CA THR A 32 18.51 2.44 -0.71
C THR A 32 18.77 3.91 -0.37
N VAL A 33 19.06 4.21 0.90
CA VAL A 33 19.25 5.58 1.42
C VAL A 33 20.68 6.08 1.17
N ASP A 34 21.68 5.32 1.62
CA ASP A 34 23.07 5.78 1.68
C ASP A 34 23.76 5.64 0.31
N ASP A 35 23.48 4.55 -0.41
CA ASP A 35 24.13 4.22 -1.68
C ASP A 35 23.28 4.53 -2.92
N ASN A 36 22.06 5.08 -2.74
CA ASN A 36 21.08 5.25 -3.81
C ASN A 36 20.85 3.97 -4.64
N ALA A 37 20.83 2.80 -3.99
CA ALA A 37 20.80 1.51 -4.67
C ALA A 37 19.63 1.36 -5.66
N HIS A 38 18.54 2.08 -5.46
CA HIS A 38 17.37 2.12 -6.34
C HIS A 38 17.67 2.59 -7.76
N ARG A 39 18.76 3.35 -7.98
CA ARG A 39 19.19 3.86 -9.29
C ARG A 39 19.98 2.85 -10.13
N TYR A 40 20.41 1.74 -9.54
CA TYR A 40 21.16 0.72 -10.27
C TYR A 40 20.22 -0.14 -11.12
N GLU A 41 20.64 -0.44 -12.35
CA GLU A 41 19.85 -1.13 -13.39
C GLU A 41 19.10 -2.38 -12.89
N HIS A 42 19.74 -3.22 -12.08
CA HIS A 42 19.17 -4.48 -11.62
C HIS A 42 18.42 -4.38 -10.29
N PHE A 43 18.28 -3.21 -9.69
CA PHE A 43 17.65 -3.05 -8.38
C PHE A 43 16.21 -3.53 -8.38
N ALA A 44 15.39 -3.04 -9.31
CA ALA A 44 13.99 -3.43 -9.44
C ALA A 44 13.83 -4.94 -9.69
N THR A 45 14.69 -5.53 -10.52
CA THR A 45 14.68 -6.98 -10.80
C THR A 45 14.99 -7.80 -9.54
N HIS A 46 15.99 -7.40 -8.76
CA HIS A 46 16.30 -8.07 -7.50
C HIS A 46 15.19 -7.89 -6.45
N LEU A 47 14.57 -6.71 -6.37
CA LEU A 47 13.47 -6.47 -5.45
C LEU A 47 12.23 -7.31 -5.81
N ARG A 48 11.94 -7.48 -7.11
CA ARG A 48 10.90 -8.41 -7.60
C ARG A 48 11.17 -9.85 -7.16
N ALA A 49 12.42 -10.30 -7.22
CA ALA A 49 12.80 -11.63 -6.74
C ALA A 49 12.58 -11.80 -5.22
N LEU A 50 12.60 -10.70 -4.46
CA LEU A 50 12.33 -10.66 -3.03
C LEU A 50 10.86 -10.42 -2.66
N LYS A 51 9.96 -10.32 -3.65
CA LYS A 51 8.52 -10.06 -3.42
C LYS A 51 7.91 -10.98 -2.36
N ARG A 52 8.05 -12.31 -2.54
CA ARG A 52 7.47 -13.30 -1.63
C ARG A 52 8.11 -13.22 -0.23
N PRO A 53 9.44 -13.19 -0.09
CA PRO A 53 10.09 -12.96 1.20
C PRO A 53 9.61 -11.72 1.95
N ILE A 54 9.53 -10.57 1.27
CA ILE A 54 9.08 -9.31 1.88
C ILE A 54 7.63 -9.43 2.34
N ILE A 55 6.74 -10.04 1.53
CA ILE A 55 5.35 -10.31 1.92
C ILE A 55 5.28 -11.18 3.18
N GLN A 56 6.08 -12.24 3.25
CA GLN A 56 6.12 -13.11 4.44
C GLN A 56 6.58 -12.33 5.67
N SER A 57 7.64 -11.53 5.53
CA SER A 57 8.13 -10.66 6.61
C SER A 57 7.10 -9.61 7.03
N LEU A 58 6.28 -9.05 6.15
CA LEU A 58 5.18 -8.14 6.54
C LEU A 58 4.14 -8.84 7.43
N THR A 59 3.83 -10.10 7.11
CA THR A 59 2.77 -10.89 7.76
C THR A 59 3.21 -11.69 8.99
N THR A 60 4.51 -11.78 9.29
CA THR A 60 5.03 -12.56 10.42
C THR A 60 4.56 -12.02 11.79
N GLU A 61 4.46 -12.93 12.76
CA GLU A 61 4.21 -12.61 14.17
C GLU A 61 5.47 -12.06 14.87
N ARG A 62 6.65 -12.22 14.25
CA ARG A 62 7.92 -11.67 14.77
C ARG A 62 7.93 -10.15 14.60
N THR A 63 7.56 -9.45 15.67
CA THR A 63 7.29 -8.00 15.65
C THR A 63 8.44 -7.16 15.09
N ARG A 64 9.71 -7.52 15.39
CA ARG A 64 10.91 -6.84 14.87
C ARG A 64 11.06 -6.99 13.35
N LEU A 65 11.01 -8.23 12.86
CA LEU A 65 11.08 -8.53 11.43
C LEU A 65 9.94 -7.86 10.65
N SER A 66 8.71 -7.94 11.17
CA SER A 66 7.56 -7.24 10.57
C SER A 66 7.78 -5.74 10.51
N LYS A 67 8.28 -5.11 11.59
CA LYS A 67 8.58 -3.67 11.61
C LYS A 67 9.56 -3.30 10.51
N THR A 68 10.66 -4.02 10.39
CA THR A 68 11.69 -3.77 9.36
C THR A 68 11.14 -3.93 7.94
N ALA A 69 10.22 -4.89 7.71
CA ALA A 69 9.58 -5.04 6.40
C ALA A 69 8.68 -3.85 6.02
N PHE A 70 7.95 -3.28 6.97
CA PHE A 70 7.18 -2.04 6.73
C PHE A 70 8.10 -0.84 6.50
N GLU A 71 9.15 -0.71 7.30
CA GLU A 71 10.16 0.35 7.18
C GLU A 71 10.85 0.31 5.81
N LEU A 72 11.10 -0.89 5.26
CA LEU A 72 11.61 -1.04 3.90
C LEU A 72 10.66 -0.44 2.85
N LEU A 73 9.37 -0.74 2.90
CA LEU A 73 8.41 -0.18 1.93
C LEU A 73 8.30 1.34 2.08
N GLN A 74 8.29 1.84 3.31
CA GLN A 74 8.25 3.29 3.58
C GLN A 74 9.49 3.99 3.04
N THR A 75 10.67 3.44 3.30
CA THR A 75 11.95 3.94 2.77
C THR A 75 11.94 3.95 1.24
N LEU A 76 11.52 2.87 0.60
CA LEU A 76 11.44 2.80 -0.86
C LEU A 76 10.52 3.88 -1.42
N ALA A 77 9.34 4.08 -0.85
CA ALA A 77 8.43 5.13 -1.30
C ALA A 77 9.00 6.54 -1.06
N GLN A 78 9.63 6.79 0.08
CA GLN A 78 10.23 8.09 0.38
C GLN A 78 11.44 8.39 -0.50
N THR A 79 12.28 7.41 -0.80
CA THR A 79 13.47 7.65 -1.63
C THR A 79 13.12 7.71 -3.11
N MET A 80 12.25 6.83 -3.60
CA MET A 80 11.90 6.74 -5.03
C MET A 80 10.74 7.65 -5.44
N GLN A 81 9.95 8.15 -4.48
CA GLN A 81 8.77 8.99 -4.73
C GLN A 81 7.85 8.35 -5.78
N ARG A 82 7.46 9.08 -6.85
CA ARG A 82 6.56 8.58 -7.90
C ARG A 82 7.10 7.35 -8.65
N GLU A 83 8.43 7.11 -8.66
CA GLU A 83 9.02 5.92 -9.29
C GLU A 83 8.75 4.63 -8.50
N TYR A 84 8.27 4.73 -7.25
CA TYR A 84 7.86 3.56 -6.45
C TYR A 84 6.56 2.91 -6.97
N GLU A 85 5.72 3.64 -7.69
CA GLU A 85 4.36 3.20 -8.04
C GLU A 85 4.30 1.82 -8.76
N PRO A 86 5.19 1.49 -9.73
CA PRO A 86 5.23 0.15 -10.32
C PRO A 86 5.65 -0.96 -9.34
N LEU A 87 6.40 -0.62 -8.29
CA LEU A 87 6.77 -1.56 -7.23
C LEU A 87 5.61 -1.78 -6.26
N HIS A 88 4.81 -0.73 -6.01
CA HIS A 88 3.64 -0.79 -5.14
C HIS A 88 2.64 -1.84 -5.60
N GLU A 89 2.44 -2.03 -6.91
CA GLU A 89 1.54 -3.06 -7.45
C GLU A 89 1.83 -4.47 -6.92
N MET A 90 3.08 -4.75 -6.53
CA MET A 90 3.47 -6.03 -5.95
C MET A 90 3.03 -6.22 -4.50
N PHE A 91 2.93 -5.13 -3.73
CA PHE A 91 2.76 -5.15 -2.28
C PHE A 91 1.43 -4.57 -1.82
N GLY A 92 0.81 -3.69 -2.62
CA GLY A 92 -0.35 -2.89 -2.26
C GLY A 92 -1.53 -3.72 -1.79
N LEU A 93 -1.93 -4.75 -2.55
CA LEU A 93 -3.04 -5.62 -2.14
C LEU A 93 -2.73 -6.45 -0.89
N THR A 94 -1.47 -6.80 -0.66
CA THR A 94 -1.06 -7.48 0.59
C THR A 94 -1.20 -6.54 1.78
N LEU A 95 -0.77 -5.28 1.66
CA LEU A 95 -0.96 -4.29 2.71
C LEU A 95 -2.44 -4.04 3.01
N VAL A 96 -3.29 -3.99 1.97
CA VAL A 96 -4.74 -3.86 2.13
C VAL A 96 -5.33 -5.07 2.87
N LYS A 97 -4.87 -6.29 2.58
CA LYS A 97 -5.30 -7.50 3.33
C LYS A 97 -4.95 -7.42 4.81
N LEU A 98 -3.89 -6.71 5.20
CA LEU A 98 -3.54 -6.51 6.60
C LEU A 98 -4.57 -5.64 7.34
N PHE A 99 -5.45 -4.93 6.64
CA PHE A 99 -6.56 -4.20 7.26
C PHE A 99 -7.63 -5.11 7.88
N ALA A 100 -7.64 -6.40 7.52
CA ALA A 100 -8.51 -7.42 8.12
C ALA A 100 -7.99 -7.98 9.45
N ARG A 101 -6.73 -7.70 9.83
CA ARG A 101 -6.08 -8.37 10.96
C ARG A 101 -6.66 -7.88 12.29
N THR A 102 -6.86 -8.81 13.21
CA THR A 102 -7.34 -8.53 14.58
C THR A 102 -6.25 -7.94 15.47
N ASN A 103 -4.98 -8.20 15.16
CA ASN A 103 -3.83 -7.60 15.84
C ASN A 103 -3.80 -6.09 15.57
N LYS A 104 -4.23 -5.30 16.55
CA LYS A 104 -4.34 -3.83 16.45
C LYS A 104 -3.00 -3.16 16.11
N VAL A 105 -1.88 -3.69 16.59
CA VAL A 105 -0.55 -3.13 16.32
C VAL A 105 -0.19 -3.33 14.85
N GLN A 106 -0.37 -4.55 14.33
CA GLN A 106 -0.08 -4.86 12.92
C GLN A 106 -1.03 -4.11 11.98
N LEU A 107 -2.31 -4.04 12.33
CA LEU A 107 -3.32 -3.25 11.62
C LEU A 107 -2.93 -1.76 11.55
N GLN A 108 -2.60 -1.15 12.68
CA GLN A 108 -2.23 0.26 12.72
C GLN A 108 -0.93 0.53 11.95
N ARG A 109 0.03 -0.38 12.03
CA ARG A 109 1.28 -0.30 11.26
C ARG A 109 1.02 -0.38 9.76
N ALA A 110 0.14 -1.28 9.31
CA ALA A 110 -0.23 -1.38 7.90
C ALA A 110 -0.91 -0.10 7.39
N ARG A 111 -1.81 0.49 8.17
CA ARG A 111 -2.49 1.76 7.82
C ARG A 111 -1.50 2.93 7.74
N THR A 112 -0.63 3.04 8.73
CA THR A 112 0.41 4.08 8.78
C THR A 112 1.38 3.93 7.60
N CYS A 113 1.81 2.71 7.31
CA CYS A 113 2.64 2.42 6.15
C CYS A 113 1.94 2.83 4.86
N TYR A 114 0.70 2.39 4.62
CA TYR A 114 -0.01 2.71 3.37
C TYR A 114 -0.20 4.22 3.18
N THR A 115 -0.56 4.94 4.25
CA THR A 115 -0.67 6.42 4.23
C THR A 115 0.66 7.06 3.82
N HIS A 116 1.75 6.64 4.43
CA HIS A 116 3.10 7.08 4.08
C HIS A 116 3.47 6.77 2.62
N LEU A 117 3.07 5.60 2.09
CA LEU A 117 3.28 5.30 0.68
C LEU A 117 2.50 6.26 -0.23
N ILE A 118 1.27 6.61 0.13
CA ILE A 118 0.46 7.60 -0.61
C ILE A 118 1.11 8.98 -0.57
N ASP A 119 1.59 9.43 0.60
CA ASP A 119 2.18 10.77 0.78
C ASP A 119 3.37 11.01 -0.15
N HIS A 120 4.26 10.02 -0.25
CA HIS A 120 5.50 10.11 -1.02
C HIS A 120 5.34 9.61 -2.46
N ALA A 121 4.73 8.45 -2.67
CA ALA A 121 4.64 7.83 -3.99
C ALA A 121 3.38 8.21 -4.77
N LYS A 122 2.44 8.94 -4.17
CA LYS A 122 1.20 9.46 -4.77
C LYS A 122 0.14 8.41 -5.13
N LEU A 123 0.57 7.25 -5.62
CA LEU A 123 -0.20 6.01 -5.78
C LEU A 123 -1.50 6.13 -6.60
N THR A 124 -1.58 7.07 -7.53
CA THR A 124 -2.74 7.28 -8.41
C THR A 124 -3.09 6.03 -9.24
N LYS A 125 -2.11 5.25 -9.69
CA LYS A 125 -2.32 3.98 -10.42
C LYS A 125 -2.94 2.89 -9.55
N SER A 126 -2.94 3.04 -8.23
CA SER A 126 -3.62 2.11 -7.32
C SER A 126 -5.14 2.29 -7.33
N ILE A 127 -5.65 3.45 -7.78
CA ILE A 127 -7.09 3.80 -7.71
C ILE A 127 -7.98 2.70 -8.31
N PRO A 128 -7.76 2.18 -9.54
CA PRO A 128 -8.63 1.15 -10.10
C PRO A 128 -8.71 -0.12 -9.23
N SER A 129 -7.57 -0.55 -8.68
CA SER A 129 -7.50 -1.75 -7.84
C SER A 129 -8.20 -1.56 -6.49
N LEU A 130 -8.08 -0.38 -5.90
CA LEU A 130 -8.75 0.00 -4.65
C LEU A 130 -10.26 0.16 -4.87
N CYS A 131 -10.67 0.83 -5.94
CA CYS A 131 -12.07 0.97 -6.33
C CYS A 131 -12.73 -0.40 -6.56
N ALA A 132 -12.02 -1.37 -7.13
CA ALA A 132 -12.54 -2.72 -7.33
C ALA A 132 -12.92 -3.41 -6.01
N LEU A 133 -12.20 -3.16 -4.92
CA LEU A 133 -12.49 -3.73 -3.60
C LEU A 133 -13.74 -3.15 -2.94
N LEU A 134 -14.19 -1.96 -3.38
CA LEU A 134 -15.45 -1.35 -2.92
C LEU A 134 -16.68 -1.80 -3.71
N LYS A 135 -16.49 -2.57 -4.79
CA LYS A 135 -17.61 -3.17 -5.52
C LYS A 135 -18.35 -4.15 -4.62
N LYS A 136 -19.69 -4.08 -4.64
CA LYS A 136 -20.57 -4.94 -3.85
C LYS A 136 -20.22 -6.42 -4.08
N GLY A 137 -20.01 -7.16 -3.00
CA GLY A 137 -19.70 -8.60 -3.03
C GLY A 137 -18.25 -8.96 -3.36
N THR A 138 -17.36 -7.99 -3.62
CA THR A 138 -15.95 -8.28 -3.93
C THR A 138 -15.09 -8.52 -2.68
N GLU A 139 -15.15 -7.60 -1.71
CA GLU A 139 -14.42 -7.73 -0.44
C GLU A 139 -15.42 -7.90 0.72
N PRO A 140 -15.55 -9.10 1.32
CA PRO A 140 -16.50 -9.34 2.40
C PRO A 140 -16.12 -8.63 3.70
N ASN A 141 -14.83 -8.36 3.95
CA ASN A 141 -14.37 -7.79 5.21
C ASN A 141 -14.63 -6.27 5.29
N LYS A 142 -15.52 -5.85 6.19
CA LYS A 142 -15.87 -4.44 6.40
C LYS A 142 -14.68 -3.56 6.81
N ALA A 143 -13.71 -4.10 7.56
CA ALA A 143 -12.54 -3.33 8.00
C ALA A 143 -11.59 -3.05 6.83
N VAL A 144 -11.49 -3.97 5.88
CA VAL A 144 -10.75 -3.78 4.62
C VAL A 144 -11.44 -2.71 3.78
N ARG A 145 -12.75 -2.84 3.53
CA ARG A 145 -13.51 -1.83 2.76
C ARG A 145 -13.41 -0.43 3.38
N HIS A 146 -13.51 -0.33 4.71
CA HIS A 146 -13.32 0.94 5.42
C HIS A 146 -11.91 1.50 5.21
N GLY A 147 -10.87 0.66 5.38
CA GLY A 147 -9.49 1.08 5.15
C GLY A 147 -9.22 1.52 3.71
N VAL A 148 -9.79 0.81 2.74
CA VAL A 148 -9.72 1.16 1.31
C VAL A 148 -10.39 2.49 1.01
N ALA A 149 -11.57 2.75 1.57
CA ALA A 149 -12.25 4.04 1.43
C ALA A 149 -11.39 5.19 1.99
N GLY A 150 -10.75 5.01 3.14
CA GLY A 150 -9.79 5.97 3.68
C GLY A 150 -8.53 6.14 2.81
N CYS A 151 -8.00 5.08 2.22
CA CYS A 151 -6.87 5.18 1.30
C CYS A 151 -7.24 5.97 0.03
N LEU A 152 -8.43 5.76 -0.52
CA LEU A 152 -8.92 6.51 -1.69
C LEU A 152 -9.11 7.99 -1.36
N GLU A 153 -9.70 8.30 -0.21
CA GLU A 153 -9.84 9.68 0.26
C GLU A 153 -8.48 10.36 0.37
N HIS A 154 -7.50 9.71 1.01
CA HIS A 154 -6.15 10.26 1.16
C HIS A 154 -5.44 10.44 -0.19
N ILE A 155 -5.57 9.48 -1.12
CA ILE A 155 -5.05 9.61 -2.50
C ILE A 155 -5.68 10.84 -3.18
N ILE A 156 -6.99 11.06 -3.04
CA ILE A 156 -7.63 12.25 -3.62
C ILE A 156 -7.04 13.52 -3.00
N VAL A 157 -6.93 13.58 -1.67
CA VAL A 157 -6.43 14.76 -0.95
C VAL A 157 -5.00 15.13 -1.37
N VAL A 158 -4.08 14.17 -1.46
CA VAL A 158 -2.65 14.47 -1.69
C VAL A 158 -2.25 14.71 -3.16
N ASN A 159 -3.11 14.37 -4.12
CA ASN A 159 -2.78 14.42 -5.55
C ASN A 159 -3.44 15.60 -6.26
N ASP A 160 -2.75 16.17 -7.24
CA ASP A 160 -3.31 17.25 -8.05
C ASP A 160 -4.52 16.77 -8.86
N PRO A 161 -5.53 17.63 -9.09
CA PRO A 161 -6.72 17.25 -9.88
C PRO A 161 -6.37 16.67 -11.26
N GLN A 162 -5.30 17.14 -11.89
CA GLN A 162 -4.87 16.63 -13.20
C GLN A 162 -4.45 15.16 -13.15
N ASP A 163 -3.77 14.74 -12.08
CA ASP A 163 -3.33 13.36 -11.89
C ASP A 163 -4.51 12.40 -11.64
N LEU A 164 -5.63 12.93 -11.15
CA LEU A 164 -6.85 12.16 -10.86
C LEU A 164 -7.77 12.02 -12.08
N LYS A 165 -7.63 12.88 -13.10
CA LYS A 165 -8.49 12.89 -14.30
C LYS A 165 -8.66 11.53 -14.98
N PRO A 166 -7.61 10.71 -15.15
CA PRO A 166 -7.75 9.38 -15.77
C PRO A 166 -8.63 8.41 -14.97
N TYR A 167 -8.83 8.68 -13.69
CA TYR A 167 -9.47 7.77 -12.73
C TYR A 167 -10.84 8.23 -12.26
N LEU A 168 -11.36 9.37 -12.74
CA LEU A 168 -12.63 9.95 -12.26
C LEU A 168 -13.79 8.95 -12.34
N THR A 169 -13.92 8.22 -13.46
CA THR A 169 -14.97 7.21 -13.63
C THR A 169 -14.86 6.07 -12.60
N HIS A 170 -13.64 5.65 -12.27
CA HIS A 170 -13.41 4.64 -11.24
C HIS A 170 -13.82 5.16 -9.86
N LEU A 171 -13.44 6.40 -9.54
CA LEU A 171 -13.77 7.05 -8.27
C LEU A 171 -15.29 7.23 -8.13
N THR A 172 -15.98 7.83 -9.10
CA THR A 172 -17.43 8.06 -9.03
C THR A 172 -18.21 6.75 -8.94
N THR A 173 -17.80 5.72 -9.68
CA THR A 173 -18.46 4.41 -9.62
C THR A 173 -18.30 3.78 -8.24
N ALA A 174 -17.08 3.78 -7.70
CA ALA A 174 -16.81 3.23 -6.38
C ALA A 174 -17.52 4.00 -5.27
N ILE A 175 -17.51 5.35 -5.33
CA ILE A 175 -18.20 6.22 -4.38
C ILE A 175 -19.70 5.90 -4.33
N ARG A 176 -20.36 5.80 -5.49
CA ARG A 176 -21.79 5.47 -5.56
C ARG A 176 -22.10 4.10 -4.99
N GLN A 177 -21.30 3.09 -5.34
CA GLN A 177 -21.52 1.73 -4.85
C GLN A 177 -21.34 1.64 -3.33
N ALA A 178 -20.24 2.19 -2.81
CA ALA A 178 -19.94 2.18 -1.38
C ALA A 178 -20.83 3.12 -0.55
N ALA A 179 -21.50 4.11 -1.16
CA ALA A 179 -22.49 4.95 -0.47
C ALA A 179 -23.66 4.14 0.10
N THR A 180 -23.93 2.96 -0.49
CA THR A 180 -24.96 2.01 -0.03
C THR A 180 -24.37 0.77 0.66
N ASP A 181 -23.10 0.82 1.08
CA ASP A 181 -22.45 -0.30 1.76
C ASP A 181 -23.23 -0.71 3.02
N SER A 182 -23.23 -2.01 3.34
CA SER A 182 -23.93 -2.54 4.52
C SER A 182 -23.36 -1.99 5.83
N SER A 183 -22.07 -1.64 5.87
CA SER A 183 -21.42 -1.07 7.05
C SER A 183 -21.58 0.46 7.13
N PRO A 184 -22.11 1.01 8.25
CA PRO A 184 -22.20 2.45 8.43
C PRO A 184 -20.85 3.16 8.42
N ASP A 185 -19.79 2.51 8.92
CA ASP A 185 -18.42 3.06 8.93
C ASP A 185 -17.88 3.22 7.50
N VAL A 186 -18.12 2.23 6.63
CA VAL A 186 -17.74 2.31 5.21
C VAL A 186 -18.51 3.45 4.53
N ARG A 187 -19.81 3.59 4.81
CA ARG A 187 -20.62 4.71 4.31
C ARG A 187 -20.11 6.06 4.82
N ALA A 188 -19.57 6.14 6.04
CA ALA A 188 -18.98 7.37 6.57
C ALA A 188 -17.66 7.69 5.86
N ALA A 189 -16.77 6.71 5.72
CA ALA A 189 -15.49 6.89 5.03
C ALA A 189 -15.68 7.29 3.55
N ILE A 190 -16.66 6.71 2.85
CA ILE A 190 -16.91 7.08 1.45
C ILE A 190 -17.55 8.47 1.30
N ARG A 191 -18.27 8.97 2.30
CA ARG A 191 -18.75 10.37 2.30
C ARG A 191 -17.58 11.34 2.38
N ALA A 192 -16.57 11.06 3.21
CA ALA A 192 -15.34 11.86 3.24
C ALA A 192 -14.60 11.81 1.89
N CYS A 193 -14.51 10.62 1.29
CA CYS A 193 -13.98 10.46 -0.07
C CYS A 193 -14.73 11.31 -1.11
N PHE A 194 -16.06 11.33 -1.05
CA PHE A 194 -16.88 12.19 -1.92
C PHE A 194 -16.67 13.68 -1.67
N GLN A 195 -16.52 14.10 -0.41
CA GLN A 195 -16.22 15.50 -0.07
C GLN A 195 -14.87 15.95 -0.63
N ALA A 196 -13.82 15.15 -0.45
CA ALA A 196 -12.51 15.43 -1.05
C ALA A 196 -12.59 15.45 -2.58
N TYR A 197 -13.33 14.51 -3.17
CA TYR A 197 -13.54 14.43 -4.61
C TYR A 197 -14.26 15.66 -5.18
N SER A 198 -15.36 16.10 -4.54
CA SER A 198 -16.16 17.22 -5.02
C SER A 198 -15.45 18.55 -4.91
N GLN A 199 -14.58 18.72 -3.90
CA GLN A 199 -13.70 19.88 -3.79
C GLN A 199 -12.67 19.93 -4.93
N LYS A 200 -12.14 18.78 -5.37
CA LYS A 200 -11.14 18.74 -6.46
C LYS A 200 -11.73 18.76 -7.86
N HIS A 201 -12.96 18.24 -8.03
CA HIS A 201 -13.61 18.09 -9.33
C HIS A 201 -15.09 18.55 -9.31
N PRO A 202 -15.37 19.83 -8.99
CA PRO A 202 -16.73 20.33 -8.88
C PRO A 202 -17.52 20.18 -10.19
N ASP A 203 -16.90 20.45 -11.34
CA ASP A 203 -17.55 20.36 -12.66
C ASP A 203 -17.96 18.93 -13.02
N HIS A 204 -17.21 17.93 -12.55
CA HIS A 204 -17.54 16.53 -12.79
C HIS A 204 -18.64 16.06 -11.84
N CYS A 205 -18.65 16.56 -10.59
CA CYS A 205 -19.74 16.31 -9.64
C CYS A 205 -21.08 16.85 -10.14
N ALA A 206 -21.12 18.04 -10.75
CA ALA A 206 -22.37 18.66 -11.20
C ALA A 206 -23.12 17.85 -12.28
N ARG A 207 -22.46 16.88 -12.92
CA ARG A 207 -23.04 16.05 -13.98
C ARG A 207 -23.72 14.78 -13.45
N TYR A 208 -23.72 14.57 -12.14
CA TYR A 208 -23.83 13.23 -11.54
C TYR A 208 -24.41 13.20 -10.13
#